data_AF-A0A0S4XQN0-F1
#
_entry.id   AF-A0A0S4XQN0-F1
#
_cell.length_a   1.000
_cell.length_b   1.000
_cell.length_c   1.000
_cell.angle_alpha   90.00
_cell.angle_beta   90.00
_cell.angle_gamma   90.00
#
_symmetry.space_group_name_H-M   'P 1'
#
loop_
_entity.id
_entity.type
_entity.pdbx_description
1 polymer ?
#
loop_
_entity_poly.entity_id
_entity_poly.type
_entity_poly.pdbx_seq_one_letter_code
_entity_poly.pdbx_strand_id
1 'polypeptide(L)'
;MKKIIAIIFLVSLGLYAQDFMPLKPLGEYKSSDYNLKDGVEYLEIRTYFGQAKSVQEVYNETTYKKEIAIHAKSYSSLDEDISANIKAMKPNLKDSDIRKHRMCRFMGCNFRISVAVVLFADKNITTLNKVSDVTAMLGKIDTSAELKLVLWLNDINKNLTDHKHSESYKKVKNGYEVISVYENSVMNFGECGAFKHKLFMNNDGKIEKKILLEKIEKDDCVVAD
;
A
#
# COMPACT_ATOMS: atom_id res chain seq x y z
N MET A 1 16.82 21.41 49.41
CA MET A 1 17.25 20.74 48.16
C MET A 1 16.22 19.70 47.68
N LYS A 2 15.01 20.12 47.28
CA LYS A 2 13.96 19.20 46.76
C LYS A 2 13.21 19.72 45.53
N LYS A 3 13.61 20.87 44.96
CA LYS A 3 12.91 21.51 43.82
C LYS A 3 13.64 21.40 42.47
N ILE A 4 14.86 20.86 42.44
CA ILE A 4 15.66 20.77 41.19
C ILE A 4 15.43 19.46 40.42
N ILE A 5 14.89 18.41 41.07
CA ILE A 5 14.68 17.09 40.42
C ILE A 5 13.48 17.10 39.46
N ALA A 6 12.49 17.98 39.65
CA ALA A 6 11.29 18.03 38.80
C ALA A 6 11.53 18.62 37.40
N ILE A 7 12.55 19.46 37.22
CA ILE A 7 12.83 20.10 35.93
C ILE A 7 13.56 19.13 34.98
N ILE A 8 14.40 18.24 35.50
CA ILE A 8 15.10 17.23 34.67
C ILE A 8 14.10 16.20 34.08
N PHE A 9 13.00 15.93 34.78
CA PHE A 9 11.95 15.00 34.30
C PHE A 9 11.04 15.60 33.21
N LEU A 10 10.92 16.92 33.13
CA LEU A 10 10.12 17.60 32.09
C LEU A 10 10.91 17.82 30.80
N VAL A 11 12.24 17.96 30.88
CA VAL A 11 13.11 18.13 29.71
C VAL A 11 13.35 16.80 28.97
N SER A 12 13.31 15.66 29.67
CA SER A 12 13.43 14.34 29.04
C SER A 12 12.20 13.90 28.25
N LEU A 13 11.02 14.47 28.53
CA LEU A 13 9.80 14.21 27.76
C LEU A 13 9.73 14.99 26.44
N GLY A 14 10.50 16.08 26.31
CA GLY A 14 10.57 16.90 25.09
C GLY A 14 11.51 16.36 24.01
N LEU A 15 12.37 15.39 24.34
CA LEU A 15 13.40 14.84 23.43
C LEU A 15 12.90 13.71 22.51
N TYR A 16 11.61 13.34 22.60
CA TYR A 16 10.97 12.37 21.69
C TYR A 16 10.03 13.02 20.68
N ALA A 17 10.31 14.25 20.26
CA ALA A 17 9.81 14.72 18.97
C ALA A 17 10.58 13.97 17.87
N GLN A 18 10.28 12.67 17.68
CA GLN A 18 10.86 11.90 16.58
C GLN A 18 10.51 12.60 15.26
N ASP A 19 11.53 12.94 14.48
CA ASP A 19 11.35 13.54 13.17
C ASP A 19 10.65 12.56 12.23
N PHE A 20 10.01 13.11 11.20
CA PHE A 20 9.42 12.28 10.14
C PHE A 20 10.52 11.57 9.37
N MET A 21 10.44 10.24 9.32
CA MET A 21 11.38 9.38 8.61
C MET A 21 10.84 9.09 7.20
N PRO A 22 11.64 9.18 6.13
CA PRO A 22 11.16 8.89 4.78
C PRO A 22 10.80 7.39 4.62
N LEU A 23 9.71 7.10 3.91
CA LEU A 23 9.37 5.75 3.48
C LEU A 23 10.04 5.44 2.14
N LYS A 24 10.67 4.27 2.07
CA LYS A 24 11.19 3.76 0.79
C LYS A 24 10.04 3.37 -0.15
N PRO A 25 10.27 3.36 -1.47
CA PRO A 25 9.39 2.71 -2.44
C PRO A 25 9.11 1.25 -2.06
N LEU A 26 7.91 0.75 -2.42
CA LEU A 26 7.48 -0.61 -2.04
C LEU A 26 8.47 -1.71 -2.51
N GLY A 27 9.02 -1.57 -3.72
CA GLY A 27 9.95 -2.53 -4.31
C GLY A 27 11.36 -2.54 -3.70
N GLU A 28 11.67 -1.62 -2.78
CA GLU A 28 12.97 -1.59 -2.09
C GLU A 28 12.98 -2.38 -0.76
N TYR A 29 11.80 -2.78 -0.27
CA TYR A 29 11.71 -3.60 0.93
C TYR A 29 11.91 -5.08 0.58
N LYS A 30 12.67 -5.77 1.42
CA LYS A 30 12.86 -7.22 1.35
C LYS A 30 11.74 -7.91 2.11
N SER A 31 11.51 -9.18 1.77
CA SER A 31 10.57 -10.04 2.51
C SER A 31 10.82 -10.04 4.03
N SER A 32 12.09 -9.99 4.46
CA SER A 32 12.49 -9.97 5.87
C SER A 32 12.06 -8.71 6.65
N ASP A 33 11.67 -7.66 5.93
CA ASP A 33 11.26 -6.36 6.50
C ASP A 33 9.78 -6.36 6.93
N TYR A 34 9.04 -7.42 6.59
CA TYR A 34 7.65 -7.64 6.94
C TYR A 34 7.51 -8.72 8.01
N ASN A 35 6.49 -8.59 8.85
CA ASN A 35 6.02 -9.64 9.74
C ASN A 35 4.65 -10.10 9.26
N LEU A 36 4.59 -11.33 8.75
CA LEU A 36 3.30 -11.97 8.48
C LEU A 36 2.72 -12.47 9.81
N LYS A 37 1.38 -12.45 9.90
CA LYS A 37 0.63 -13.03 11.01
C LYS A 37 0.97 -14.51 11.15
N ASP A 38 0.98 -15.00 12.40
CA ASP A 38 1.13 -16.43 12.70
C ASP A 38 0.19 -17.29 11.85
N GLY A 39 0.75 -18.37 11.31
CA GLY A 39 0.04 -19.29 10.41
C GLY A 39 0.07 -18.90 8.93
N VAL A 40 0.60 -17.72 8.57
CA VAL A 40 0.81 -17.32 7.17
C VAL A 40 2.27 -17.53 6.78
N GLU A 41 2.52 -18.40 5.80
CA GLU A 41 3.88 -18.70 5.30
C GLU A 41 4.28 -17.83 4.10
N TYR A 42 3.31 -17.44 3.27
CA TYR A 42 3.56 -16.66 2.06
C TYR A 42 2.39 -15.74 1.74
N LEU A 43 2.71 -14.53 1.26
CA LEU A 43 1.77 -13.56 0.70
C LEU A 43 2.37 -12.97 -0.58
N GLU A 44 1.65 -13.07 -1.69
CA GLU A 44 2.01 -12.45 -2.97
C GLU A 44 0.86 -11.59 -3.48
N ILE A 45 1.13 -10.37 -3.94
CA ILE A 45 0.14 -9.56 -4.64
C ILE A 45 0.46 -9.54 -6.13
N ARG A 46 -0.54 -9.92 -6.93
CA ARG A 46 -0.48 -9.99 -8.38
C ARG A 46 -1.36 -8.91 -8.97
N THR A 47 -0.84 -8.16 -9.94
CA THR A 47 -1.62 -7.21 -10.74
C THR A 47 -1.83 -7.77 -12.14
N TYR A 48 -3.10 -7.83 -12.53
CA TYR A 48 -3.57 -8.23 -13.85
C TYR A 48 -3.98 -6.98 -14.62
N PHE A 49 -3.66 -6.97 -15.91
CA PHE A 49 -3.96 -5.85 -16.80
C PHE A 49 -5.04 -6.26 -17.80
N GLY A 50 -5.90 -5.30 -18.13
CA GLY A 50 -7.00 -5.51 -19.04
C GLY A 50 -7.17 -4.35 -20.01
N GLN A 51 -7.96 -4.61 -21.05
CA GLN A 51 -8.35 -3.61 -22.03
C GLN A 51 -9.86 -3.65 -22.22
N ALA A 52 -10.42 -2.54 -22.67
CA ALA A 52 -11.83 -2.49 -23.03
C ALA A 52 -12.04 -3.24 -24.33
N LYS A 53 -12.88 -4.27 -24.31
CA LYS A 53 -13.49 -4.82 -25.52
C LYS A 53 -14.95 -4.38 -25.50
N SER A 54 -15.25 -3.30 -26.24
CA SER A 54 -16.55 -2.62 -26.18
C SER A 54 -16.86 -2.11 -24.76
N VAL A 55 -17.98 -2.53 -24.15
CA VAL A 55 -18.45 -2.11 -22.82
C VAL A 55 -17.94 -2.99 -21.66
N GLN A 56 -17.25 -4.10 -21.94
CA GLN A 56 -16.79 -5.03 -20.91
C GLN A 56 -15.29 -4.88 -20.60
N GLU A 57 -14.97 -4.95 -19.30
CA GLU A 57 -13.59 -5.07 -18.82
C GLU A 57 -13.10 -6.50 -19.06
N VAL A 58 -12.06 -6.66 -19.87
CA VAL A 58 -11.47 -7.97 -20.14
C VAL A 58 -10.03 -7.96 -19.63
N TYR A 59 -9.77 -8.74 -18.57
CA TYR A 59 -8.45 -8.90 -17.98
C TYR A 59 -7.71 -10.07 -18.62
N ASN A 60 -6.39 -9.92 -18.80
CA ASN A 60 -5.53 -11.06 -19.13
C ASN A 60 -5.19 -11.79 -17.83
N GLU A 61 -5.85 -12.93 -17.58
CA GLU A 61 -5.65 -13.72 -16.35
C GLU A 61 -4.43 -14.65 -16.39
N THR A 62 -3.74 -14.76 -17.53
CA THR A 62 -2.57 -15.64 -17.69
C THR A 62 -1.24 -14.93 -17.44
N THR A 63 -1.22 -13.60 -17.56
CA THR A 63 -0.03 -12.79 -17.28
C THR A 63 -0.32 -11.76 -16.20
N TYR A 64 0.60 -11.67 -15.24
CA TYR A 64 0.49 -10.71 -14.15
C TYR A 64 1.85 -10.11 -13.81
N LYS A 65 1.82 -8.90 -13.25
CA LYS A 65 2.97 -8.30 -12.58
C LYS A 65 2.91 -8.68 -11.11
N LYS A 66 3.98 -9.30 -10.60
CA LYS A 66 4.17 -9.50 -9.17
C LYS A 66 4.56 -8.16 -8.53
N GLU A 67 3.66 -7.57 -7.75
CA GLU A 67 3.92 -6.28 -7.08
C GLU A 67 4.73 -6.48 -5.80
N ILE A 68 4.47 -7.57 -5.08
CA ILE A 68 5.18 -7.94 -3.86
C ILE A 68 5.11 -9.46 -3.64
N ALA A 69 6.14 -10.02 -3.02
CA ALA A 69 6.13 -11.36 -2.44
C ALA A 69 6.83 -11.33 -1.07
N ILE A 70 6.15 -11.86 -0.07
CA ILE A 70 6.58 -11.92 1.32
C ILE A 70 6.52 -13.38 1.76
N HIS A 71 7.63 -13.89 2.24
CA HIS A 71 7.79 -15.15 2.92
C HIS A 71 7.94 -14.91 4.42
N ALA A 72 7.35 -15.80 5.23
CA ALA A 72 7.61 -15.84 6.66
C ALA A 72 9.12 -16.06 6.90
N LYS A 73 9.66 -15.48 7.99
CA LYS A 73 11.10 -15.58 8.32
C LYS A 73 11.57 -17.02 8.51
N SER A 74 10.68 -17.90 8.99
CA SER A 74 10.93 -19.34 9.15
C SER A 74 10.88 -20.12 7.83
N TYR A 75 10.47 -19.48 6.74
CA TYR A 75 10.19 -20.13 5.48
C TYR A 75 11.26 -19.74 4.45
N SER A 76 12.35 -20.51 4.42
CA SER A 76 13.55 -20.21 3.62
C SER A 76 13.35 -20.32 2.11
N SER A 77 12.39 -21.14 1.66
CA SER A 77 12.09 -21.36 0.25
C SER A 77 10.75 -22.08 0.07
N LEU A 78 10.00 -21.72 -0.98
CA LEU A 78 8.81 -22.48 -1.39
C LEU A 78 9.24 -23.82 -2.01
N ASP A 79 8.61 -24.90 -1.58
CA ASP A 79 8.64 -26.19 -2.28
C ASP A 79 8.27 -26.01 -3.76
N GLU A 80 8.89 -26.77 -4.66
CA GLU A 80 8.67 -26.67 -6.10
C GLU A 80 7.20 -26.92 -6.48
N ASP A 81 6.55 -27.90 -5.85
CA ASP A 81 5.14 -28.23 -6.11
C ASP A 81 4.22 -27.11 -5.63
N ILE A 82 4.52 -26.53 -4.46
CA ILE A 82 3.78 -25.36 -3.94
C ILE A 82 3.98 -24.16 -4.86
N SER A 83 5.20 -23.93 -5.35
CA SER A 83 5.52 -22.86 -6.29
C SER A 83 4.74 -23.03 -7.60
N ALA A 84 4.65 -24.25 -8.12
CA ALA A 84 3.86 -24.57 -9.30
C ALA A 84 2.36 -24.32 -9.07
N ASN A 85 1.81 -24.78 -7.94
CA ASN A 85 0.41 -24.57 -7.58
C ASN A 85 0.06 -23.08 -7.44
N ILE A 86 0.90 -22.33 -6.75
CA ILE A 86 0.77 -20.87 -6.61
C ILE A 86 0.76 -20.22 -7.99
N LYS A 87 1.68 -20.58 -8.89
CA LYS A 87 1.74 -20.01 -10.26
C LYS A 87 0.53 -20.38 -11.12
N ALA A 88 0.02 -21.60 -10.98
CA ALA A 88 -1.13 -22.11 -11.75
C ALA A 88 -2.48 -21.59 -11.24
N MET A 89 -2.54 -21.04 -10.03
CA MET A 89 -3.77 -20.53 -9.43
C MET A 89 -4.38 -19.40 -10.28
N LYS A 90 -5.61 -19.64 -10.75
CA LYS A 90 -6.40 -18.63 -11.47
C LYS A 90 -6.86 -17.54 -10.49
N PRO A 91 -6.80 -16.25 -10.89
CA PRO A 91 -7.27 -15.18 -10.05
C PRO A 91 -8.81 -15.15 -9.97
N ASN A 92 -9.36 -14.80 -8.81
CA ASN A 92 -10.76 -14.43 -8.70
C ASN A 92 -10.93 -12.90 -8.73
N LEU A 93 -11.06 -12.33 -9.94
CA LEU A 93 -11.05 -10.88 -10.13
C LEU A 93 -12.42 -10.19 -9.90
N LYS A 94 -13.51 -10.95 -9.87
CA LYS A 94 -14.87 -10.40 -9.91
C LYS A 94 -15.17 -9.45 -8.74
N ASP A 95 -14.74 -9.85 -7.55
CA ASP A 95 -15.05 -9.16 -6.29
C ASP A 95 -13.85 -8.42 -5.68
N SER A 96 -12.73 -8.36 -6.41
CA SER A 96 -11.54 -7.69 -5.91
C SER A 96 -11.68 -6.17 -5.91
N ASP A 97 -11.33 -5.55 -4.78
CA ASP A 97 -11.16 -4.11 -4.64
C ASP A 97 -9.70 -3.71 -4.47
N ILE A 98 -8.78 -4.67 -4.46
CA ILE A 98 -7.36 -4.38 -4.36
C ILE A 98 -6.95 -3.73 -5.67
N ARG A 99 -6.67 -2.42 -5.61
CA ARG A 99 -6.05 -1.68 -6.71
C ARG A 99 -6.82 -1.80 -8.04
N LYS A 100 -8.14 -1.87 -7.98
CA LYS A 100 -9.01 -1.90 -9.17
C LYS A 100 -9.12 -0.49 -9.77
N HIS A 101 -8.60 -0.32 -10.98
CA HIS A 101 -8.54 0.97 -11.67
C HIS A 101 -8.92 0.87 -13.14
N ARG A 102 -9.59 1.93 -13.61
CA ARG A 102 -9.93 2.19 -15.01
C ARG A 102 -9.32 3.52 -15.41
N MET A 103 -8.47 3.52 -16.43
CA MET A 103 -7.89 4.73 -17.02
C MET A 103 -8.30 4.80 -18.49
N CYS A 104 -9.11 5.80 -18.85
CA CYS A 104 -9.55 6.02 -20.22
C CYS A 104 -8.82 7.23 -20.81
N ARG A 105 -8.27 7.05 -22.02
CA ARG A 105 -7.68 8.12 -22.83
C ARG A 105 -8.29 8.06 -24.23
N PHE A 106 -7.96 9.03 -25.09
CA PHE A 106 -8.40 9.05 -26.49
C PHE A 106 -8.18 7.73 -27.24
N MET A 107 -7.14 6.95 -26.90
CA MET A 107 -6.83 5.65 -27.51
C MET A 107 -7.51 4.44 -26.85
N GLY A 108 -8.45 4.66 -25.93
CA GLY A 108 -9.21 3.61 -25.25
C GLY A 108 -9.00 3.54 -23.73
N CYS A 109 -9.64 2.56 -23.09
CA CYS A 109 -9.55 2.33 -21.66
C CYS A 109 -8.63 1.15 -21.34
N ASN A 110 -7.71 1.39 -20.41
CA ASN A 110 -6.89 0.37 -19.79
C ASN A 110 -7.39 0.10 -18.37
N PHE A 111 -7.33 -1.17 -17.98
CA PHE A 111 -7.73 -1.63 -16.66
C PHE A 111 -6.57 -2.28 -15.95
N ARG A 112 -6.56 -2.17 -14.63
CA ARG A 112 -5.75 -3.04 -13.79
C ARG A 112 -6.51 -3.41 -12.54
N ILE A 113 -6.22 -4.58 -12.01
CA ILE A 113 -6.82 -5.10 -10.79
C ILE A 113 -5.79 -6.01 -10.12
N SER A 114 -5.77 -6.02 -8.79
CA SER A 114 -4.88 -6.89 -8.05
C SER A 114 -5.66 -7.94 -7.27
N VAL A 115 -4.98 -9.04 -6.96
CA VAL A 115 -5.45 -10.07 -6.03
C VAL A 115 -4.24 -10.54 -5.23
N ALA A 116 -4.45 -10.90 -3.98
CA ALA A 116 -3.41 -11.51 -3.17
C ALA A 116 -3.55 -13.04 -3.17
N VAL A 117 -2.43 -13.75 -3.22
CA VAL A 117 -2.33 -15.20 -3.02
C VAL A 117 -1.65 -15.43 -1.69
N VAL A 118 -2.23 -16.30 -0.87
CA VAL A 118 -1.74 -16.61 0.47
C VAL A 118 -1.51 -18.10 0.62
N LEU A 119 -0.37 -18.48 1.19
CA LEU A 119 -0.09 -19.83 1.67
C LEU A 119 -0.13 -19.82 3.20
N PHE A 120 -0.93 -20.72 3.77
CA PHE A 120 -0.96 -20.96 5.20
C PHE A 120 -0.06 -22.14 5.60
N ALA A 121 0.26 -22.23 6.89
CA ALA A 121 1.13 -23.26 7.45
C ALA A 121 0.60 -24.69 7.28
N ASP A 122 -0.72 -24.85 7.16
CA ASP A 122 -1.39 -26.12 6.84
C ASP A 122 -1.33 -26.48 5.35
N LYS A 123 -0.57 -25.71 4.56
CA LYS A 123 -0.41 -25.82 3.10
C LYS A 123 -1.64 -25.46 2.28
N ASN A 124 -2.67 -24.86 2.89
CA ASN A 124 -3.78 -24.30 2.15
C ASN A 124 -3.35 -23.02 1.41
N ILE A 125 -3.68 -22.97 0.11
CA ILE A 125 -3.48 -21.79 -0.73
C ILE A 125 -4.84 -21.17 -1.00
N THR A 126 -4.97 -19.86 -0.80
CA THR A 126 -6.19 -19.12 -1.12
C THR A 126 -5.88 -17.80 -1.82
N THR A 127 -6.94 -17.17 -2.34
CA THR A 127 -6.89 -15.82 -2.86
C THR A 127 -7.64 -14.86 -1.95
N LEU A 128 -7.11 -13.66 -1.75
CA LEU A 128 -7.77 -12.58 -1.03
C LEU A 128 -8.06 -11.43 -2.00
N ASN A 129 -9.31 -10.99 -1.96
CA ASN A 129 -9.86 -9.98 -2.87
C ASN A 129 -10.03 -8.61 -2.20
N LYS A 130 -9.88 -8.53 -0.88
CA LYS A 130 -10.13 -7.32 -0.11
C LYS A 130 -8.86 -6.75 0.49
N VAL A 131 -8.71 -5.43 0.41
CA VAL A 131 -7.61 -4.71 1.09
C VAL A 131 -7.56 -5.02 2.58
N SER A 132 -8.73 -5.11 3.24
CA SER A 132 -8.83 -5.47 4.66
C SER A 132 -8.24 -6.85 4.97
N ASP A 133 -8.50 -7.83 4.09
CA ASP A 133 -8.07 -9.21 4.31
C ASP A 133 -6.55 -9.33 4.17
N VAL A 134 -5.98 -8.65 3.18
CA VAL A 134 -4.51 -8.58 3.01
C VAL A 134 -3.86 -7.89 4.21
N THR A 135 -4.45 -6.78 4.67
CA THR A 135 -3.95 -6.06 5.85
C THR A 135 -3.99 -6.95 7.10
N ALA A 136 -5.04 -7.76 7.26
CA ALA A 136 -5.15 -8.71 8.37
C ALA A 136 -4.08 -9.82 8.34
N MET A 137 -3.48 -10.13 7.17
CA MET A 137 -2.37 -11.08 7.06
C MET A 137 -1.03 -10.50 7.56
N LEU A 138 -0.91 -9.18 7.73
CA LEU A 138 0.27 -8.53 8.31
C LEU A 138 0.23 -8.48 9.84
N GLY A 139 -0.90 -8.84 10.45
CA GLY A 139 -1.09 -8.69 11.89
C GLY A 139 -1.05 -7.22 12.31
N LYS A 140 -0.23 -6.90 13.31
CA LYS A 140 -0.07 -5.52 13.80
C LYS A 140 0.98 -4.81 12.95
N ILE A 141 0.63 -3.67 12.37
CA ILE A 141 1.56 -2.84 11.62
C ILE A 141 2.58 -2.24 12.58
N ASP A 142 3.82 -2.70 12.50
CA ASP A 142 4.91 -2.30 13.38
C ASP A 142 6.20 -1.90 12.65
N THR A 143 6.35 -2.28 11.37
CA THR A 143 7.47 -1.89 10.51
C THR A 143 7.10 -0.82 9.48
N SER A 144 8.13 -0.14 8.94
CA SER A 144 7.95 0.79 7.82
C SER A 144 7.54 0.09 6.52
N ALA A 145 7.91 -1.17 6.34
CA ALA A 145 7.57 -1.96 5.16
C ALA A 145 6.07 -2.29 5.14
N GLU A 146 5.54 -2.75 6.28
CA GLU A 146 4.10 -2.99 6.47
C GLU A 146 3.30 -1.70 6.32
N LEU A 147 3.74 -0.61 6.94
CA LEU A 147 3.13 0.71 6.76
C LEU A 147 3.10 1.10 5.27
N LYS A 148 4.20 0.95 4.54
CA LYS A 148 4.25 1.28 3.11
C LYS A 148 3.30 0.41 2.30
N LEU A 149 3.22 -0.88 2.61
CA LEU A 149 2.30 -1.80 1.93
C LEU A 149 0.84 -1.42 2.21
N VAL A 150 0.47 -1.10 3.44
CA VAL A 150 -0.89 -0.67 3.78
C VAL A 150 -1.25 0.64 3.09
N LEU A 151 -0.35 1.62 3.06
CA LEU A 151 -0.55 2.87 2.30
C LEU A 151 -0.73 2.59 0.81
N TRP A 152 0.06 1.68 0.26
CA TRP A 152 -0.05 1.25 -1.14
C TRP A 152 -1.37 0.53 -1.44
N LEU A 153 -1.83 -0.34 -0.53
CA LEU A 153 -3.08 -1.09 -0.66
C LEU A 153 -4.31 -0.17 -0.59
N ASN A 154 -4.31 0.77 0.35
CA ASN A 154 -5.37 1.76 0.51
C ASN A 154 -5.33 2.84 -0.57
N ASP A 155 -4.25 2.86 -1.36
CA ASP A 155 -4.12 3.54 -2.63
C ASP A 155 -4.80 4.91 -2.69
N ILE A 156 -4.45 5.75 -1.73
CA ILE A 156 -5.10 7.04 -1.48
C ILE A 156 -5.11 7.90 -2.75
N ASN A 157 -4.17 7.66 -3.68
CA ASN A 157 -3.97 8.39 -4.92
C ASN A 157 -3.85 7.50 -6.17
N LYS A 158 -4.46 6.31 -6.16
CA LYS A 158 -4.67 5.42 -7.31
C LYS A 158 -3.47 5.11 -8.23
N ASN A 159 -2.19 5.20 -7.80
CA ASN A 159 -1.01 5.10 -8.67
C ASN A 159 -1.05 5.91 -9.99
N LEU A 160 -1.88 6.96 -10.05
CA LEU A 160 -1.93 7.87 -11.18
C LEU A 160 -1.29 9.22 -10.83
N THR A 161 -0.57 9.25 -9.70
CA THR A 161 0.28 10.37 -9.34
C THR A 161 1.35 10.52 -10.40
N ASP A 162 1.52 11.72 -10.90
CA ASP A 162 2.68 12.08 -11.70
C ASP A 162 3.95 11.81 -10.88
N HIS A 163 5.12 11.78 -11.54
CA HIS A 163 6.41 11.24 -11.08
C HIS A 163 6.92 11.65 -9.67
N LYS A 164 6.24 12.56 -8.96
CA LYS A 164 6.59 13.01 -7.61
C LYS A 164 5.56 12.53 -6.59
N HIS A 165 5.76 11.31 -6.07
CA HIS A 165 5.10 10.82 -4.87
C HIS A 165 6.16 10.50 -3.82
N SER A 166 6.04 11.12 -2.65
CA SER A 166 6.89 10.81 -1.49
C SER A 166 6.05 10.72 -0.23
N GLU A 167 6.48 9.84 0.67
CA GLU A 167 5.85 9.64 1.97
C GLU A 167 6.91 9.65 3.05
N SER A 168 6.55 10.19 4.20
CA SER A 168 7.36 10.11 5.43
C SER A 168 6.45 9.83 6.60
N TYR A 169 6.98 9.22 7.66
CA TYR A 169 6.18 8.75 8.78
C TYR A 169 6.81 9.06 10.12
N LYS A 170 5.97 9.08 11.14
CA LYS A 170 6.36 9.16 12.55
C LYS A 170 5.55 8.14 13.33
N LYS A 171 6.22 7.31 14.13
CA LYS A 171 5.56 6.36 15.02
C LYS A 171 4.96 7.11 16.21
N VAL A 172 3.72 6.79 16.54
CA VAL A 172 2.98 7.32 17.70
C VAL A 172 2.41 6.17 18.52
N LYS A 173 1.92 6.44 19.73
CA LYS A 173 1.48 5.41 20.69
C LYS A 173 0.57 4.33 20.10
N ASN A 174 -0.36 4.72 19.22
CA ASN A 174 -1.39 3.85 18.66
C ASN A 174 -1.28 3.64 17.14
N GLY A 175 -0.11 3.92 16.54
CA GLY A 175 0.10 3.73 15.11
C GLY A 175 1.08 4.74 14.53
N TYR A 176 0.67 5.42 13.47
CA TYR A 176 1.53 6.26 12.65
C TYR A 176 0.85 7.56 12.26
N GLU A 177 1.64 8.63 12.28
CA GLU A 177 1.36 9.82 11.49
C GLU A 177 2.15 9.71 10.18
N VAL A 178 1.52 10.00 9.05
CA VAL A 178 2.17 9.96 7.73
C VAL A 178 1.98 11.29 7.02
N ILE A 179 3.04 11.86 6.47
CA ILE A 179 2.98 12.94 5.50
C ILE A 179 3.10 12.32 4.11
N SER A 180 2.07 12.47 3.29
CA SER A 180 2.06 12.03 1.89
C SER A 180 2.03 13.27 1.00
N VAL A 181 3.01 13.39 0.11
CA VAL A 181 3.13 14.46 -0.87
C VAL A 181 3.02 13.86 -2.26
N TYR A 182 2.10 14.36 -3.06
CA TYR A 182 1.89 13.84 -4.40
C TYR A 182 1.40 14.91 -5.37
N GLU A 183 1.68 14.70 -6.65
CA GLU A 183 1.13 15.51 -7.74
C GLU A 183 0.05 14.73 -8.47
N ASN A 184 -1.06 15.40 -8.79
CA ASN A 184 -2.17 14.87 -9.58
C ASN A 184 -2.39 15.73 -10.83
N SER A 185 -2.96 15.11 -11.85
CA SER A 185 -3.48 15.77 -13.05
C SER A 185 -5.00 15.59 -13.18
N VAL A 186 -5.65 16.57 -13.83
CA VAL A 186 -7.11 16.56 -14.10
C VAL A 186 -7.53 15.25 -14.77
N MET A 187 -6.73 14.75 -15.71
CA MET A 187 -7.01 13.50 -16.43
C MET A 187 -7.15 12.27 -15.54
N ASN A 188 -6.53 12.28 -14.37
CA ASN A 188 -6.52 11.14 -13.48
C ASN A 188 -7.54 11.27 -12.32
N PHE A 189 -7.87 12.49 -11.90
CA PHE A 189 -8.62 12.73 -10.65
C PHE A 189 -9.59 13.91 -10.65
N GLY A 190 -9.74 14.64 -11.75
CA GLY A 190 -10.56 15.86 -11.79
C GLY A 190 -9.97 17.05 -11.01
N GLU A 191 -8.79 16.90 -10.42
CA GLU A 191 -8.06 17.96 -9.73
C GLU A 191 -6.60 17.96 -10.20
N CYS A 192 -6.03 19.16 -10.35
CA CYS A 192 -4.63 19.33 -10.71
C CYS A 192 -3.86 20.10 -9.65
N GLY A 193 -2.67 19.62 -9.31
CA GLY A 193 -1.82 20.31 -8.35
C GLY A 193 -0.89 19.39 -7.58
N ALA A 194 -0.12 19.99 -6.69
CA ALA A 194 0.62 19.29 -5.66
C ALA A 194 -0.17 19.32 -4.35
N PHE A 195 -0.25 18.17 -3.70
CA PHE A 195 -1.04 17.97 -2.49
C PHE A 195 -0.15 17.41 -1.40
N LYS A 196 -0.30 17.96 -0.19
CA LYS A 196 0.34 17.45 1.02
C LYS A 196 -0.73 17.07 2.02
N HIS A 197 -0.77 15.81 2.41
CA HIS A 197 -1.71 15.28 3.37
C HIS A 197 -1.02 14.76 4.62
N LYS A 198 -1.66 14.94 5.78
CA LYS A 198 -1.35 14.22 7.01
C LYS A 198 -2.38 13.12 7.23
N LEU A 199 -1.91 11.89 7.35
CA LEU A 199 -2.72 10.72 7.64
C LEU A 199 -2.44 10.24 9.06
N PHE A 200 -3.49 9.77 9.73
CA PHE A 200 -3.40 9.10 11.01
C PHE A 200 -3.85 7.67 10.78
N MET A 201 -2.94 6.73 10.99
CA MET A 201 -3.18 5.32 10.78
C MET A 201 -3.00 4.59 12.09
N ASN A 202 -3.91 3.69 12.43
CA ASN A 202 -3.74 2.87 13.62
C ASN A 202 -2.87 1.63 13.35
N ASN A 203 -2.56 0.89 14.41
CA ASN A 203 -1.75 -0.32 14.33
C ASN A 203 -2.40 -1.48 13.56
N ASP A 204 -3.69 -1.39 13.23
CA ASP A 204 -4.39 -2.40 12.41
C ASP A 204 -4.39 -2.03 10.91
N GLY A 205 -3.67 -0.96 10.55
CA GLY A 205 -3.57 -0.49 9.17
C GLY A 205 -4.78 0.32 8.69
N LYS A 206 -5.69 0.71 9.59
CA LYS A 206 -6.83 1.56 9.23
C LYS A 206 -6.41 3.03 9.24
N ILE A 207 -6.72 3.75 8.16
CA ILE A 207 -6.61 5.22 8.11
C ILE A 207 -7.79 5.81 8.88
N GLU A 208 -7.53 6.37 10.05
CA GLU A 208 -8.56 6.94 10.93
C GLU A 208 -8.90 8.38 10.56
N LYS A 209 -7.92 9.12 10.02
CA LYS A 209 -8.09 10.52 9.64
C LYS A 209 -7.14 10.90 8.52
N LYS A 210 -7.64 11.72 7.57
CA LYS A 210 -6.87 12.37 6.51
C LYS A 210 -7.10 13.88 6.60
N ILE A 211 -6.01 14.65 6.63
CA ILE A 211 -6.04 16.12 6.70
C ILE A 211 -5.25 16.66 5.51
N LEU A 212 -5.84 17.54 4.71
CA LEU A 212 -5.13 18.32 3.71
C LEU A 212 -4.34 19.43 4.43
N LEU A 213 -3.02 19.42 4.28
CA LEU A 213 -2.14 20.44 4.84
C LEU A 213 -1.84 21.55 3.83
N GLU A 214 -1.68 21.17 2.56
CA GLU A 214 -1.27 22.08 1.50
C GLU A 214 -1.83 21.61 0.16
N LYS A 215 -2.29 22.56 -0.64
CA LYS A 215 -2.69 22.39 -2.04
C LYS A 215 -2.06 23.51 -2.84
N ILE A 216 -1.25 23.16 -3.84
CA ILE A 216 -0.70 24.09 -4.81
C ILE A 216 -1.31 23.73 -6.16
N GLU A 217 -2.19 24.59 -6.66
CA GLU A 217 -2.75 24.42 -8.00
C GLU A 217 -1.66 24.71 -9.05
N LYS A 218 -1.69 23.98 -10.18
CA LYS A 218 -0.77 24.18 -11.28
C LYS A 218 -1.53 24.75 -12.47
N ASP A 219 -0.99 25.80 -13.08
CA ASP A 219 -1.64 26.52 -14.18
C ASP A 219 -1.57 25.75 -15.52
N ASP A 220 -0.58 24.87 -15.72
CA ASP A 220 -0.34 24.16 -17.00
C ASP A 220 -1.19 22.88 -17.18
N CYS A 221 -2.30 22.77 -16.46
CA CYS A 221 -3.13 21.58 -16.51
C CYS A 221 -4.14 21.67 -17.65
N VAL A 222 -3.73 21.23 -18.84
CA VAL A 222 -4.59 21.16 -20.02
C VAL A 222 -5.85 20.37 -19.70
N VAL A 223 -6.97 21.08 -19.58
CA VAL A 223 -8.31 20.51 -19.67
C VAL A 223 -8.54 20.33 -21.18
N ALA A 224 -8.56 19.08 -21.64
CA ALA A 224 -9.07 18.83 -22.98
C ALA A 224 -10.58 19.06 -22.93
N ASP A 225 -11.04 20.14 -23.56
CA ASP A 225 -12.46 20.36 -23.89
C ASP A 225 -13.01 19.23 -24.77
#